data_AF-A0A1N7HAK0-F1
#
_entry.id   AF-A0A1N7HAK0-F1
#
_cell.length_a   1.000
_cell.length_b   1.000
_cell.length_c   1.000
_cell.angle_alpha   90.00
_cell.angle_beta   90.00
_cell.angle_gamma   90.00
#
_symmetry.space_group_name_H-M   'P 1'
#
loop_
_entity.id
_entity.type
_entity.pdbx_description
1 polymer ?
#
loop_
_entity_poly.entity_id
_entity_poly.type
_entity_poly.pdbx_seq_one_letter_code
_entity_poly.pdbx_strand_id
1 'polypeptide(L)'
;MLIAMATTYRDYLWFKDDEFTGWRGNGHVVSLIRDATAAGVLDALGAVGRRRTDMGFSGFGQQAMEFEMLGLVRPDPYAVQTVQTVGVADIGDGWVLLIQQASDYLGIDDELFGPVIAHHEVVSHYSNVNANNRFAWWRDGKRVVSFEPMSPTMDLEWARATAPEETDTVLALIAEVGGIELDDHEGTRTEFFHIEGSFALAERLTGVEVSKELLASAEFTVAMIPTTTQPDDPYAHELPPSVPLLADSATWDEVYLLYRSAAESTVHATMVLTQGGSGSEERDEAEFWYAPFRGTRQVDADGLLWVDRFPGEHWHRGPYTPNTWPENFIALQRRWEPETPFRSLLDPLTPATPTEVNGRRAWEFVLPADAMSSSDLAVAFDAHTGIPLRAETTHRTEELHDVVLDETFSDDLFAVPDEHPE
;
A
#
# COMPACT_ATOMS: atom_id res chain seq x y z
N MET A 1 33.46 31.65 10.23
CA MET A 1 32.97 31.01 8.99
C MET A 1 33.35 29.55 9.13
N LEU A 2 32.45 28.72 9.66
CA LEU A 2 32.63 27.27 9.65
C LEU A 2 32.57 26.84 8.19
N ILE A 3 33.64 26.20 7.70
CA ILE A 3 33.60 25.49 6.43
C ILE A 3 32.62 24.35 6.68
N ALA A 4 31.42 24.42 6.11
CA ALA A 4 30.53 23.26 6.07
C ALA A 4 31.32 22.14 5.38
N MET A 5 31.50 21.01 6.07
CA MET A 5 32.13 19.85 5.45
C MET A 5 31.22 19.39 4.30
N ALA A 6 31.83 18.97 3.19
CA ALA A 6 31.08 18.42 2.07
C ALA A 6 30.42 17.10 2.51
N THR A 7 29.16 16.91 2.10
CA THR A 7 28.36 15.70 2.33
C THR A 7 29.09 14.46 1.84
N THR A 8 29.04 13.39 2.64
CA THR A 8 29.62 12.08 2.32
C THR A 8 28.63 10.96 2.64
N TYR A 9 28.92 9.73 2.19
CA TYR A 9 28.11 8.56 2.54
C TYR A 9 27.98 8.35 4.07
N ARG A 10 28.91 8.89 4.88
CA ARG A 10 28.86 8.75 6.34
C ARG A 10 27.67 9.46 6.97
N ASP A 11 27.22 10.54 6.35
CA ASP A 11 26.07 11.33 6.81
C ASP A 11 24.75 10.56 6.63
N TYR A 12 24.78 9.50 5.82
CA TYR A 12 23.64 8.64 5.49
C TYR A 12 23.68 7.27 6.17
N LEU A 13 24.60 7.05 7.12
CA LEU A 13 24.68 5.78 7.87
C LEU A 13 23.45 5.50 8.75
N TRP A 14 22.61 6.51 9.01
CA TRP A 14 21.30 6.33 9.64
C TRP A 14 20.42 5.33 8.88
N PHE A 15 20.66 5.11 7.58
CA PHE A 15 19.95 4.10 6.80
C PHE A 15 20.17 2.67 7.31
N LYS A 16 21.23 2.44 8.10
CA LYS A 16 21.51 1.17 8.76
C LYS A 16 20.73 0.97 10.06
N ASP A 17 20.02 1.99 10.55
CA ASP A 17 19.19 1.87 11.74
C ASP A 17 18.08 0.83 11.54
N ASP A 18 17.57 0.28 12.65
CA ASP A 18 16.61 -0.83 12.63
C ASP A 18 15.29 -0.47 11.94
N GLU A 19 14.86 0.79 12.02
CA GLU A 19 13.61 1.27 11.41
C GLU A 19 13.62 1.16 9.88
N PHE A 20 14.79 1.19 9.24
CA PHE A 20 14.96 1.05 7.80
C PHE A 20 15.24 -0.40 7.36
N THR A 21 15.14 -1.38 8.27
CA THR A 21 15.32 -2.80 7.94
C THR A 21 14.36 -3.26 6.85
N GLY A 22 13.13 -2.73 6.81
CA GLY A 22 12.17 -3.03 5.76
C GLY A 22 12.65 -2.57 4.37
N TRP A 23 13.15 -1.35 4.24
CA TRP A 23 13.72 -0.85 2.97
C TRP A 23 14.99 -1.57 2.56
N ARG A 24 15.85 -1.91 3.52
CA ARG A 24 17.06 -2.70 3.26
C ARG A 24 16.75 -4.15 2.88
N GLY A 25 15.68 -4.71 3.45
CA GLY A 25 15.30 -6.11 3.29
C GLY A 25 14.40 -6.39 2.10
N ASN A 26 13.51 -5.44 1.75
CA ASN A 26 12.49 -5.60 0.70
C ASN A 26 12.72 -4.69 -0.51
N GLY A 27 13.61 -3.70 -0.39
CA GLY A 27 13.93 -2.74 -1.43
C GLY A 27 13.26 -1.39 -1.26
N HIS A 28 13.84 -0.37 -1.90
CA HIS A 28 13.39 1.02 -1.88
C HIS A 28 13.61 1.71 -3.23
N VAL A 29 12.82 2.77 -3.47
CA VAL A 29 13.13 3.84 -4.42
C VAL A 29 13.09 5.15 -3.65
N VAL A 30 14.04 6.03 -3.97
CA VAL A 30 14.03 7.43 -3.56
C VAL A 30 14.24 8.27 -4.81
N SER A 31 13.29 9.15 -5.11
CA SER A 31 13.38 10.06 -6.26
C SER A 31 13.15 11.50 -5.80
N LEU A 32 14.06 12.38 -6.19
CA LEU A 32 13.96 13.82 -6.05
C LEU A 32 13.56 14.42 -7.40
N ILE A 33 12.44 15.14 -7.42
CA ILE A 33 11.80 15.66 -8.63
C ILE A 33 11.70 17.17 -8.51
N ARG A 34 12.31 17.90 -9.45
CA ARG A 34 12.39 19.36 -9.43
C ARG A 34 11.21 20.02 -10.14
N ASP A 35 10.82 21.18 -9.63
CA ASP A 35 9.77 22.06 -10.17
C ASP A 35 8.44 21.31 -10.36
N ALA A 36 8.10 20.45 -9.39
CA ALA A 36 6.90 19.62 -9.38
C ALA A 36 6.03 19.88 -8.14
N THR A 37 4.86 19.25 -8.09
CA THR A 37 4.04 19.15 -6.88
C THR A 37 3.72 17.68 -6.61
N ALA A 38 3.49 17.29 -5.36
CA ALA A 38 3.16 15.89 -5.04
C ALA A 38 1.94 15.39 -5.83
N ALA A 39 0.88 16.20 -5.90
CA ALA A 39 -0.31 15.90 -6.69
C ALA A 39 -0.01 15.76 -8.19
N GLY A 40 0.80 16.67 -8.76
CA GLY A 40 1.17 16.63 -10.17
C GLY A 40 2.01 15.41 -10.55
N VAL A 41 2.92 14.97 -9.66
CA VAL A 41 3.69 13.72 -9.85
C VAL A 41 2.75 12.51 -9.86
N LEU A 42 1.83 12.43 -8.88
CA LEU A 42 0.85 11.35 -8.82
C LEU A 42 -0.08 11.33 -10.04
N ASP A 43 -0.54 12.50 -10.50
CA ASP A 43 -1.36 12.60 -11.72
C ASP A 43 -0.58 12.14 -12.96
N ALA A 44 0.69 12.54 -13.09
CA ALA A 44 1.54 12.15 -14.22
C ALA A 44 1.81 10.64 -14.26
N LEU A 45 1.94 10.01 -13.08
CA LEU A 45 2.11 8.55 -12.95
C LEU A 45 0.78 7.77 -13.06
N GLY A 46 -0.36 8.46 -13.22
CA GLY A 46 -1.67 7.82 -13.33
C GLY A 46 -2.11 7.16 -12.03
N ALA A 47 -1.85 7.79 -10.89
CA ALA A 47 -2.20 7.26 -9.58
C ALA A 47 -3.69 6.91 -9.47
N VAL A 48 -3.97 5.73 -8.94
CA VAL A 48 -5.31 5.14 -8.80
C VAL A 48 -5.73 4.97 -7.33
N GLY A 49 -7.03 4.81 -7.09
CA GLY A 49 -7.58 4.63 -5.74
C GLY A 49 -7.65 5.92 -4.91
N ARG A 50 -7.91 5.79 -3.60
CA ARG A 50 -7.92 6.96 -2.70
C ARG A 50 -6.48 7.38 -2.42
N ARG A 51 -6.22 8.67 -2.55
CA ARG A 51 -4.98 9.30 -2.07
C ARG A 51 -5.16 9.59 -0.59
N ARG A 52 -4.22 9.12 0.22
CA ARG A 52 -4.24 9.32 1.67
C ARG A 52 -3.01 10.09 2.08
N THR A 53 -3.19 11.05 2.97
CA THR A 53 -2.09 11.85 3.47
C THR A 53 -1.81 11.45 4.90
N ASP A 54 -0.54 11.13 5.18
CA ASP A 54 -0.09 10.78 6.52
C ASP A 54 1.31 11.35 6.78
N MET A 55 1.67 11.44 8.06
CA MET A 55 2.92 12.03 8.50
C MET A 55 4.03 11.00 8.57
N GLY A 56 5.11 11.33 7.88
CA GLY A 56 6.40 10.66 7.96
C GLY A 56 6.42 9.25 7.38
N PHE A 57 7.60 8.66 7.47
CA PHE A 57 7.92 7.35 6.92
C PHE A 57 7.08 6.23 7.54
N SER A 58 6.77 6.33 8.84
CA SER A 58 5.90 5.37 9.52
C SER A 58 4.46 5.42 9.00
N GLY A 59 3.91 6.62 8.74
CA GLY A 59 2.58 6.79 8.17
C GLY A 59 2.51 6.19 6.76
N PHE A 60 3.51 6.49 5.93
CA PHE A 60 3.65 5.85 4.61
C PHE A 60 3.72 4.32 4.72
N GLY A 61 4.57 3.78 5.58
CA GLY A 61 4.75 2.33 5.75
C GLY A 61 3.48 1.64 6.24
N GLN A 62 2.73 2.28 7.13
CA GLN A 62 1.41 1.80 7.55
C GLN A 62 0.48 1.71 6.34
N GLN A 63 0.26 2.81 5.61
CA GLN A 63 -0.64 2.85 4.45
C GLN A 63 -0.22 1.87 3.33
N ALA A 64 1.08 1.68 3.10
CA ALA A 64 1.57 0.68 2.15
C ALA A 64 1.20 -0.74 2.56
N MET A 65 1.38 -1.08 3.83
CA MET A 65 0.95 -2.38 4.39
C MET A 65 -0.57 -2.54 4.34
N GLU A 66 -1.35 -1.47 4.51
CA GLU A 66 -2.81 -1.50 4.34
C GLU A 66 -3.20 -1.97 2.94
N PHE A 67 -2.61 -1.37 1.90
CA PHE A 67 -2.90 -1.74 0.52
C PHE A 67 -2.51 -3.20 0.21
N GLU A 68 -1.38 -3.67 0.76
CA GLU A 68 -0.98 -5.08 0.65
C GLU A 68 -1.97 -6.03 1.34
N MET A 69 -2.38 -5.72 2.57
CA MET A 69 -3.31 -6.55 3.34
C MET A 69 -4.76 -6.50 2.85
N LEU A 70 -5.13 -5.48 2.06
CA LEU A 70 -6.37 -5.48 1.30
C LEU A 70 -6.23 -6.29 0.00
N GLY A 71 -5.03 -6.69 -0.39
CA GLY A 71 -4.75 -7.32 -1.68
C GLY A 71 -4.92 -6.35 -2.85
N LEU A 72 -4.78 -5.05 -2.61
CA LEU A 72 -4.77 -4.01 -3.65
C LEU A 72 -3.41 -3.92 -4.32
N VAL A 73 -2.36 -4.20 -3.56
CA VAL A 73 -1.00 -4.36 -4.05
C VAL A 73 -0.54 -5.77 -3.69
N ARG A 74 -0.02 -6.52 -4.66
CA ARG A 74 0.50 -7.87 -4.43
C ARG A 74 2.03 -7.83 -4.45
N PRO A 75 2.70 -8.05 -3.30
CA PRO A 75 4.13 -8.28 -3.28
C PRO A 75 4.37 -9.72 -3.77
N ASP A 76 4.23 -9.97 -5.07
CA ASP A 76 4.68 -11.23 -5.66
C ASP A 76 6.09 -11.02 -6.25
N PRO A 77 7.14 -11.55 -5.61
CA PRO A 77 8.51 -11.41 -6.09
C PRO A 77 8.78 -12.16 -7.41
N TYR A 78 7.81 -12.95 -7.90
CA TYR A 78 7.91 -13.73 -9.13
C TYR A 78 6.91 -13.32 -10.22
N ALA A 79 5.95 -12.44 -9.93
CA ALA A 79 5.05 -11.88 -10.92
C ALA A 79 5.44 -10.45 -11.28
N VAL A 80 5.06 -10.01 -12.48
CA VAL A 80 5.14 -8.60 -12.84
C VAL A 80 4.20 -7.85 -11.91
N GLN A 81 4.73 -7.06 -10.97
CA GLN A 81 3.90 -6.15 -10.18
C GLN A 81 3.18 -5.22 -11.15
N THR A 82 1.87 -5.15 -11.03
CA THR A 82 1.00 -4.37 -11.90
C THR A 82 0.47 -3.12 -11.21
N VAL A 83 0.62 -3.05 -9.88
CA VAL A 83 0.43 -1.87 -9.04
C VAL A 83 1.58 -1.81 -8.03
N GLN A 84 2.07 -0.61 -7.75
CA GLN A 84 3.06 -0.35 -6.70
C GLN A 84 2.61 0.82 -5.81
N THR A 85 2.87 0.76 -4.50
CA THR A 85 2.55 1.86 -3.57
C THR A 85 3.68 2.86 -3.49
N VAL A 86 3.39 4.16 -3.70
CA VAL A 86 4.35 5.25 -3.51
C VAL A 86 3.87 6.22 -2.45
N GLY A 87 4.82 6.87 -1.76
CA GLY A 87 4.59 8.05 -0.96
C GLY A 87 5.22 9.26 -1.64
N VAL A 88 4.48 10.36 -1.79
CA VAL A 88 4.97 11.58 -2.45
C VAL A 88 4.76 12.79 -1.53
N ALA A 89 5.82 13.55 -1.28
CA ALA A 89 5.80 14.72 -0.41
C ALA A 89 6.40 15.95 -1.09
N ASP A 90 5.75 17.10 -0.90
CA ASP A 90 6.34 18.41 -1.21
C ASP A 90 7.33 18.77 -0.10
N ILE A 91 8.62 18.81 -0.40
CA ILE A 91 9.70 18.96 0.61
C ILE A 91 10.34 20.36 0.61
N GLY A 92 9.77 21.30 -0.14
CA GLY A 92 10.22 22.69 -0.20
C GLY A 92 11.23 22.97 -1.32
N ASP A 93 11.54 24.26 -1.53
CA ASP A 93 12.49 24.74 -2.53
C ASP A 93 12.27 24.22 -3.97
N GLY A 94 11.01 23.93 -4.31
CA GLY A 94 10.61 23.41 -5.61
C GLY A 94 10.91 21.93 -5.80
N TRP A 95 11.22 21.18 -4.74
CA TRP A 95 11.47 19.75 -4.79
C TRP A 95 10.31 18.93 -4.24
N VAL A 96 10.08 17.80 -4.90
CA VAL A 96 9.19 16.73 -4.47
C VAL A 96 10.03 15.49 -4.20
N LEU A 97 9.74 14.82 -3.09
CA LEU A 97 10.31 13.53 -2.72
C LEU A 97 9.28 12.44 -3.00
N LEU A 98 9.65 11.47 -3.83
CA LEU A 98 8.93 10.21 -4.00
C LEU A 98 9.71 9.09 -3.31
N ILE A 99 9.02 8.31 -2.50
CA ILE A 99 9.56 7.12 -1.85
C ILE A 99 8.72 5.90 -2.18
N GLN A 100 9.36 4.74 -2.18
CA GLN A 100 8.72 3.46 -2.38
C GLN A 100 9.34 2.40 -1.46
N GLN A 101 8.50 1.50 -0.94
CA GLN A 101 8.91 0.29 -0.22
C GLN A 101 8.55 -0.95 -1.05
N ALA A 102 9.24 -2.07 -0.81
CA ALA A 102 9.01 -3.34 -1.52
C ALA A 102 9.16 -3.18 -3.05
N SER A 103 10.06 -2.28 -3.44
CA SER A 103 10.13 -1.75 -4.79
C SER A 103 10.81 -2.69 -5.76
N ASP A 104 10.25 -2.74 -6.97
CA ASP A 104 10.88 -3.39 -8.12
C ASP A 104 11.70 -2.40 -8.97
N TYR A 105 11.13 -1.28 -9.48
CA TYR A 105 11.88 -0.34 -10.35
C TYR A 105 11.18 0.98 -10.75
N LEU A 106 10.01 1.36 -10.21
CA LEU A 106 9.19 2.47 -10.77
C LEU A 106 9.96 3.76 -11.07
N GLY A 107 10.69 4.31 -10.09
CA GLY A 107 11.41 5.58 -10.24
C GLY A 107 12.66 5.52 -11.10
N ILE A 108 12.95 4.39 -11.76
CA ILE A 108 14.17 4.14 -12.54
C ILE A 108 13.87 3.66 -13.96
N ASP A 109 12.66 3.16 -14.19
CA ASP A 109 12.19 2.74 -15.49
C ASP A 109 11.79 3.94 -16.35
N ASP A 110 12.38 4.05 -17.55
CA ASP A 110 12.13 5.18 -18.46
C ASP A 110 10.71 5.20 -19.01
N GLU A 111 10.06 4.04 -19.14
CA GLU A 111 8.70 3.95 -19.69
C GLU A 111 7.67 4.35 -18.64
N LEU A 112 7.79 3.79 -17.43
CA LEU A 112 6.88 4.08 -16.33
C LEU A 112 7.06 5.50 -15.78
N PHE A 113 8.31 5.95 -15.61
CA PHE A 113 8.61 7.28 -15.08
C PHE A 113 8.69 8.37 -16.15
N GLY A 114 8.55 7.99 -17.43
CA GLY A 114 8.61 8.87 -18.59
C GLY A 114 7.73 10.12 -18.50
N PRO A 115 6.46 10.03 -18.05
CA PRO A 115 5.60 11.21 -17.88
C PRO A 115 6.17 12.27 -16.91
N VAL A 116 6.90 11.84 -15.86
CA VAL A 116 7.57 12.75 -14.92
C VAL A 116 8.86 13.30 -15.54
N ILE A 117 9.69 12.42 -16.10
CA ILE A 117 10.97 12.78 -16.72
C ILE A 117 10.81 13.81 -17.85
N ALA A 118 9.71 13.73 -18.62
CA ALA A 118 9.45 14.62 -19.75
C ALA A 118 9.35 16.11 -19.35
N HIS A 119 9.04 16.39 -18.09
CA HIS A 119 8.73 17.74 -17.62
C HIS A 119 9.58 18.20 -16.43
N HIS A 120 10.34 17.28 -15.81
CA HIS A 120 11.06 17.54 -14.57
C HIS A 120 12.52 17.07 -14.64
N GLU A 121 13.38 17.75 -13.90
CA GLU A 121 14.68 17.19 -13.52
C GLU A 121 14.46 16.16 -12.41
N VAL A 122 15.04 14.97 -12.57
CA VAL A 122 14.84 13.84 -11.67
C VAL A 122 16.18 13.25 -11.29
N VAL A 123 16.42 13.06 -10.00
CA VAL A 123 17.50 12.22 -9.48
C VAL A 123 16.86 11.08 -8.71
N SER A 124 17.15 9.85 -9.07
CA SER A 124 16.53 8.67 -8.47
C SER A 124 17.57 7.60 -8.19
N HIS A 125 17.40 6.89 -7.08
CA HIS A 125 18.11 5.67 -6.82
C HIS A 125 17.20 4.60 -6.25
N TYR A 126 17.53 3.34 -6.52
CA TYR A 126 16.83 2.20 -5.99
C TYR A 126 17.76 1.05 -5.66
N SER A 127 17.28 0.18 -4.78
CA SER A 127 17.87 -1.13 -4.50
C SER A 127 16.75 -2.11 -4.16
N ASN A 128 16.87 -3.38 -4.53
CA ASN A 128 15.91 -4.43 -4.17
C ASN A 128 16.57 -5.71 -3.61
N VAL A 129 15.73 -6.68 -3.25
CA VAL A 129 16.14 -7.94 -2.59
C VAL A 129 17.05 -8.83 -3.44
N ASN A 130 16.99 -8.67 -4.76
CA ASN A 130 17.81 -9.41 -5.72
C ASN A 130 19.17 -8.74 -5.94
N ALA A 131 19.52 -7.78 -5.07
CA ALA A 131 20.69 -6.91 -5.20
C ALA A 131 20.68 -6.10 -6.51
N ASN A 132 19.52 -5.94 -7.15
CA ASN A 132 19.40 -5.03 -8.28
C ASN A 132 19.37 -3.61 -7.73
N ASN A 133 20.21 -2.75 -8.28
CA ASN A 133 20.39 -1.38 -7.82
C ASN A 133 20.71 -0.48 -9.01
N ARG A 134 20.27 0.77 -8.94
CA ARG A 134 20.59 1.76 -9.97
C ARG A 134 20.50 3.15 -9.39
N PHE A 135 21.36 4.00 -9.89
CA PHE A 135 21.29 5.45 -9.77
C PHE A 135 21.01 6.02 -11.15
N ALA A 136 20.17 7.03 -11.24
CA ALA A 136 19.90 7.71 -12.49
C ALA A 136 19.58 9.19 -12.29
N TRP A 137 20.01 10.00 -13.24
CA TRP A 137 19.72 11.42 -13.30
C TRP A 137 19.19 11.76 -14.69
N TRP A 138 18.03 12.41 -14.73
CA TRP A 138 17.43 12.93 -15.94
C TRP A 138 17.30 14.44 -15.86
N ARG A 139 17.52 15.10 -16.99
CA ARG A 139 17.38 16.53 -17.16
C ARG A 139 16.90 16.81 -18.58
N ASP A 140 15.98 17.75 -18.74
CA ASP A 140 15.40 18.13 -20.04
C ASP A 140 14.80 16.94 -20.82
N GLY A 141 14.12 16.03 -20.12
CA GLY A 141 13.50 14.85 -20.74
C GLY A 141 14.49 13.77 -21.20
N LYS A 142 15.76 13.84 -20.79
CA LYS A 142 16.82 12.91 -21.21
C LYS A 142 17.59 12.38 -20.02
N ARG A 143 17.96 11.10 -20.11
CA ARG A 143 18.86 10.45 -19.16
C ARG A 143 20.27 10.99 -19.34
N VAL A 144 20.79 11.65 -18.30
CA VAL A 144 22.13 12.23 -18.25
C VAL A 144 23.15 11.15 -17.85
N VAL A 145 22.87 10.45 -16.75
CA VAL A 145 23.67 9.30 -16.30
C VAL A 145 22.74 8.23 -15.75
N SER A 146 23.13 6.97 -15.91
CA SER A 146 22.52 5.88 -15.18
C SER A 146 23.53 4.75 -15.00
N PHE A 147 23.72 4.28 -13.78
CA PHE A 147 24.70 3.25 -13.45
C PHE A 147 24.24 2.39 -12.28
N GLU A 148 24.83 1.21 -12.11
CA GLU A 148 24.68 0.37 -10.92
C GLU A 148 25.67 0.81 -9.82
N PRO A 149 25.23 1.40 -8.69
CA PRO A 149 26.12 1.81 -7.58
C PRO A 149 27.06 0.72 -7.04
N MET A 150 26.68 -0.55 -7.11
CA MET A 150 27.56 -1.65 -6.71
C MET A 150 28.67 -1.98 -7.72
N SER A 151 28.46 -1.66 -9.00
CA SER A 151 29.37 -1.97 -10.10
C SER A 151 29.33 -0.89 -11.21
N PRO A 152 29.74 0.36 -10.91
CA PRO A 152 29.39 1.52 -11.72
C PRO A 152 30.23 1.68 -13.00
N THR A 153 31.40 1.03 -13.09
CA THR A 153 32.46 1.34 -14.05
C THR A 153 32.00 1.25 -15.51
N MET A 154 31.39 0.14 -15.91
CA MET A 154 30.97 -0.09 -17.30
C MET A 154 29.86 0.89 -17.73
N ASP A 155 28.88 1.11 -16.85
CA ASP A 155 27.78 2.05 -17.11
C ASP A 155 28.28 3.50 -17.24
N LEU A 156 29.20 3.90 -16.36
CA LEU A 156 29.78 5.25 -16.39
C LEU A 156 30.67 5.46 -17.62
N GLU A 157 31.38 4.44 -18.11
CA GLU A 157 32.11 4.51 -19.39
C GLU A 157 31.15 4.76 -20.57
N TRP A 158 30.00 4.09 -20.61
CA TRP A 158 28.99 4.31 -21.64
C TRP A 158 28.33 5.68 -21.52
N ALA A 159 28.02 6.13 -20.30
CA ALA A 159 27.49 7.46 -20.05
C ALA A 159 28.47 8.55 -20.52
N ARG A 160 29.76 8.39 -20.24
CA ARG A 160 30.83 9.32 -20.65
C ARG A 160 30.94 9.47 -22.16
N ALA A 161 30.65 8.40 -22.91
CA ALA A 161 30.62 8.46 -24.38
C ALA A 161 29.45 9.30 -24.93
N THR A 162 28.38 9.48 -24.15
CA THR A 162 27.15 10.18 -24.56
C THR A 162 27.05 11.59 -23.97
N ALA A 163 27.46 11.77 -22.72
CA ALA A 163 27.42 13.03 -21.95
C ALA A 163 28.72 13.21 -21.14
N PRO A 164 29.86 13.55 -21.79
CA PRO A 164 31.17 13.53 -21.16
C PRO A 164 31.31 14.54 -20.00
N GLU A 165 30.83 15.78 -20.18
CA GLU A 165 31.00 16.84 -19.16
C GLU A 165 30.18 16.53 -17.89
N GLU A 166 28.93 16.10 -18.06
CA GLU A 166 28.07 15.70 -16.96
C GLU A 166 28.57 14.43 -16.27
N THR A 167 29.02 13.44 -17.03
CA THR A 167 29.57 12.21 -16.45
C THR A 167 30.86 12.47 -15.69
N ASP A 168 31.72 13.38 -16.17
CA ASP A 168 32.93 13.80 -15.45
C ASP A 168 32.61 14.47 -14.12
N THR A 169 31.55 15.27 -14.11
CA THR A 169 31.03 15.88 -12.88
C THR A 169 30.54 14.81 -11.90
N VAL A 170 29.77 13.83 -12.37
CA VAL A 170 29.28 12.72 -11.54
C VAL A 170 30.43 11.87 -11.01
N LEU A 171 31.44 11.55 -11.82
CA LEU A 171 32.64 10.81 -11.38
C LEU A 171 33.40 11.55 -10.28
N ALA A 172 33.58 12.87 -10.44
CA ALA A 172 34.21 13.69 -9.40
C ALA A 172 33.40 13.67 -8.10
N LEU A 173 32.07 13.79 -8.19
CA LEU A 173 31.19 13.72 -7.02
C LEU A 173 31.21 12.35 -6.35
N ILE A 174 31.20 11.25 -7.11
CA ILE A 174 31.33 9.88 -6.56
C ILE A 174 32.61 9.76 -5.73
N ALA A 175 33.74 10.27 -6.26
CA ALA A 175 35.00 10.25 -5.54
C ALA A 175 35.00 11.13 -4.27
N GLU A 176 34.29 12.27 -4.29
CA GLU A 176 34.13 13.15 -3.13
C GLU A 176 33.25 12.54 -2.03
N VAL A 177 32.07 12.00 -2.39
CA VAL A 177 31.10 11.49 -1.41
C VAL A 177 31.51 10.14 -0.82
N GLY A 178 32.22 9.31 -1.58
CA GLY A 178 32.59 7.95 -1.22
C GLY A 178 31.40 6.97 -1.15
N GLY A 179 31.67 5.73 -0.76
CA GLY A 179 30.65 4.67 -0.62
C GLY A 179 30.27 3.94 -1.91
N ILE A 180 30.41 4.60 -3.07
CA ILE A 180 30.38 4.01 -4.42
C ILE A 180 31.82 3.81 -4.88
N GLU A 181 32.23 2.56 -5.10
CA GLU A 181 33.60 2.24 -5.52
C GLU A 181 33.71 2.23 -7.05
N LEU A 182 34.66 2.99 -7.60
CA LEU A 182 34.95 3.06 -9.03
C LEU A 182 36.01 2.03 -9.46
N ASP A 183 36.79 1.51 -8.51
CA ASP A 183 37.85 0.54 -8.75
C ASP A 183 37.35 -0.87 -8.43
N ASP A 184 37.74 -1.85 -9.26
CA ASP A 184 37.51 -3.27 -8.97
C ASP A 184 38.29 -3.67 -7.71
N HIS A 185 37.57 -4.10 -6.66
CA HIS A 185 38.19 -4.51 -5.41
C HIS A 185 38.82 -5.91 -5.53
N GLU A 186 40.14 -6.02 -5.34
CA GLU A 186 40.80 -7.33 -5.17
C GLU A 186 40.59 -7.86 -3.73
N GLY A 187 39.52 -8.63 -3.50
CA GLY A 187 39.28 -9.31 -2.21
C GLY A 187 37.81 -9.63 -1.91
N THR A 188 37.56 -10.28 -0.78
CA THR A 188 36.19 -10.47 -0.24
C THR A 188 35.80 -9.21 0.54
N ARG A 189 34.87 -8.41 0.00
CA ARG A 189 34.30 -7.25 0.71
C ARG A 189 33.47 -7.71 1.90
N THR A 190 33.66 -7.05 3.04
CA THR A 190 32.87 -7.26 4.27
C THR A 190 31.82 -6.19 4.48
N GLU A 191 31.92 -5.05 3.80
CA GLU A 191 31.01 -3.91 3.95
C GLU A 191 30.71 -3.26 2.59
N PHE A 192 29.46 -2.86 2.39
CA PHE A 192 28.98 -2.14 1.23
C PHE A 192 28.27 -0.87 1.71
N PHE A 193 28.56 0.26 1.05
CA PHE A 193 27.99 1.58 1.39
C PHE A 193 27.39 2.28 0.15
N HIS A 194 27.03 1.50 -0.87
CA HIS A 194 26.59 2.01 -2.17
C HIS A 194 25.22 2.70 -2.07
N ILE A 195 24.38 2.32 -1.11
CA ILE A 195 23.09 2.99 -0.85
C ILE A 195 23.33 4.35 -0.22
N GLU A 196 24.13 4.41 0.84
CA GLU A 196 24.49 5.66 1.53
C GLU A 196 25.27 6.61 0.60
N GLY A 197 26.14 6.07 -0.25
CA GLY A 197 26.82 6.81 -1.30
C GLY A 197 25.85 7.35 -2.36
N SER A 198 24.77 6.62 -2.67
CA SER A 198 23.72 7.08 -3.59
C SER A 198 22.93 8.25 -3.02
N PHE A 199 22.55 8.19 -1.73
CA PHE A 199 21.92 9.32 -1.06
C PHE A 199 22.84 10.56 -1.05
N ALA A 200 24.11 10.40 -0.67
CA ALA A 200 25.06 11.50 -0.66
C ALA A 200 25.29 12.09 -2.06
N LEU A 201 25.38 11.25 -3.10
CA LEU A 201 25.49 11.70 -4.48
C LEU A 201 24.24 12.48 -4.92
N ALA A 202 23.05 12.01 -4.55
CA ALA A 202 21.79 12.69 -4.84
C ALA A 202 21.75 14.09 -4.20
N GLU A 203 22.14 14.22 -2.94
CA GLU A 203 22.24 15.53 -2.28
C GLU A 203 23.25 16.44 -2.99
N ARG A 204 24.41 15.94 -3.40
CA ARG A 204 25.41 16.77 -4.08
C ARG A 204 24.94 17.27 -5.46
N LEU A 205 24.10 16.51 -6.14
CA LEU A 205 23.53 16.89 -7.44
C LEU A 205 22.36 17.87 -7.29
N THR A 206 21.54 17.72 -6.26
CA THR A 206 20.27 18.45 -6.10
C THR A 206 20.31 19.60 -5.10
N GLY A 207 21.24 19.53 -4.14
CA GLY A 207 21.27 20.36 -2.95
C GLY A 207 20.26 19.96 -1.86
N VAL A 208 19.57 18.83 -2.04
CA VAL A 208 18.52 18.36 -1.12
C VAL A 208 19.04 17.23 -0.24
N GLU A 209 19.07 17.47 1.06
CA GLU A 209 19.40 16.45 2.07
C GLU A 209 18.16 15.60 2.35
N VAL A 210 18.20 14.31 2.00
CA VAL A 210 17.14 13.35 2.38
C VAL A 210 17.50 12.77 3.75
N SER A 211 17.32 13.55 4.81
CA SER A 211 17.66 13.13 6.17
C SER A 211 16.62 12.19 6.78
N LYS A 212 17.02 11.50 7.84
CA LYS A 212 16.09 10.74 8.71
C LYS A 212 14.98 11.64 9.26
N GLU A 213 15.31 12.86 9.65
CA GLU A 213 14.36 13.85 10.15
C GLU A 213 13.36 14.29 9.07
N LEU A 214 13.81 14.46 7.81
CA LEU A 214 12.92 14.75 6.70
C LEU A 214 11.94 13.60 6.48
N LEU A 215 12.45 12.37 6.39
CA LEU A 215 11.60 11.18 6.23
C LEU A 215 10.61 11.01 7.39
N ALA A 216 10.99 11.34 8.62
CA ALA A 216 10.12 11.24 9.78
C ALA A 216 9.05 12.34 9.86
N SER A 217 9.26 13.50 9.22
CA SER A 217 8.40 14.69 9.38
C SER A 217 7.69 15.14 8.11
N ALA A 218 8.06 14.63 6.93
CA ALA A 218 7.40 14.96 5.68
C ALA A 218 5.95 14.44 5.65
N GLU A 219 5.04 15.24 5.11
CA GLU A 219 3.65 14.84 4.88
C GLU A 219 3.57 14.10 3.54
N PHE A 220 3.42 12.77 3.58
CA PHE A 220 3.38 11.93 2.39
C PHE A 220 1.94 11.73 1.94
N THR A 221 1.68 12.05 0.68
CA THR A 221 0.50 11.55 -0.03
C THR A 221 0.82 10.16 -0.59
N VAL A 222 0.17 9.15 -0.02
CA VAL A 222 0.31 7.74 -0.38
C VAL A 222 -0.72 7.38 -1.43
N ALA A 223 -0.27 6.70 -2.48
CA ALA A 223 -1.11 6.28 -3.58
C ALA A 223 -0.60 5.01 -4.27
N MET A 224 -1.48 4.38 -5.04
CA MET A 224 -1.17 3.23 -5.88
C MET A 224 -0.88 3.67 -7.31
N ILE A 225 0.21 3.17 -7.89
CA ILE A 225 0.66 3.48 -9.25
C ILE A 225 0.58 2.23 -10.13
N PRO A 226 -0.16 2.25 -11.25
CA PRO A 226 -0.15 1.17 -12.22
C PRO A 226 1.25 1.02 -12.83
N THR A 227 1.81 -0.18 -12.85
CA THR A 227 3.14 -0.49 -13.43
C THR A 227 3.06 -1.40 -14.65
N THR A 228 1.86 -1.60 -15.18
CA THR A 228 1.61 -2.27 -16.45
C THR A 228 0.69 -1.42 -17.31
N THR A 229 0.93 -1.41 -18.62
CA THR A 229 0.00 -0.85 -19.61
C THR A 229 -1.06 -1.87 -20.04
N GLN A 230 -0.99 -3.11 -19.57
CA GLN A 230 -1.98 -4.14 -19.91
C GLN A 230 -3.28 -3.91 -19.12
N PRO A 231 -4.42 -3.71 -19.79
CA PRO A 231 -5.72 -3.50 -19.16
C PRO A 231 -6.29 -4.76 -18.48
N ASP A 232 -5.67 -5.92 -18.70
CA ASP A 232 -6.17 -7.22 -18.24
C ASP A 232 -5.77 -7.56 -16.79
N ASP A 233 -4.94 -6.74 -16.14
CA ASP A 233 -4.74 -6.85 -14.70
C ASP A 233 -5.80 -6.01 -13.97
N PRO A 234 -6.79 -6.64 -13.31
CA PRO A 234 -7.90 -5.97 -12.64
C PRO A 234 -7.48 -5.19 -11.39
N TYR A 235 -6.26 -5.38 -10.89
CA TYR A 235 -5.72 -4.63 -9.77
C TYR A 235 -5.08 -3.32 -10.27
N ALA A 236 -4.58 -3.30 -11.51
CA ALA A 236 -3.75 -2.24 -12.06
C ALA A 236 -4.45 -0.90 -12.27
N HIS A 237 -5.72 -0.88 -12.67
CA HIS A 237 -6.32 0.28 -13.33
C HIS A 237 -7.55 0.82 -12.65
N GLU A 238 -7.42 1.20 -11.38
CA GLU A 238 -8.49 1.74 -10.52
C GLU A 238 -9.13 0.65 -9.65
N LEU A 239 -9.24 0.94 -8.34
CA LEU A 239 -10.43 0.50 -7.62
C LEU A 239 -11.60 0.97 -8.50
N PRO A 240 -12.36 0.04 -9.12
CA PRO A 240 -13.39 0.40 -10.07
C PRO A 240 -14.28 1.46 -9.42
N PRO A 241 -14.71 2.48 -10.18
CA PRO A 241 -15.51 3.55 -9.60
C PRO A 241 -16.69 2.94 -8.85
N SER A 242 -16.97 3.45 -7.65
CA SER A 242 -18.10 3.03 -6.82
C SER A 242 -19.41 3.42 -7.51
N VAL A 243 -19.75 2.72 -8.58
CA VAL A 243 -20.99 2.91 -9.34
C VAL A 243 -21.99 1.91 -8.80
N PRO A 244 -23.08 2.38 -8.17
CA PRO A 244 -24.16 1.51 -7.74
C PRO A 244 -24.68 0.65 -8.89
N LEU A 245 -24.78 -0.66 -8.65
CA LEU A 245 -25.32 -1.66 -9.58
C LEU A 245 -26.84 -1.71 -9.46
N LEU A 246 -27.50 -0.64 -9.92
CA LEU A 246 -28.96 -0.47 -9.84
C LEU A 246 -29.71 -1.00 -11.07
N ALA A 247 -29.01 -1.62 -12.02
CA ALA A 247 -29.62 -2.33 -13.16
C ALA A 247 -30.41 -3.57 -12.69
N ASP A 248 -31.28 -4.15 -13.52
CA ASP A 248 -32.11 -5.31 -13.16
C ASP A 248 -31.34 -6.63 -12.98
N SER A 249 -30.06 -6.64 -13.36
CA SER A 249 -29.13 -7.76 -13.20
C SER A 249 -27.73 -7.24 -12.90
N ALA A 250 -26.93 -8.04 -12.22
CA ALA A 250 -25.49 -7.85 -12.10
C ALA A 250 -24.77 -9.19 -12.28
N THR A 251 -23.53 -9.15 -12.76
CA THR A 251 -22.64 -10.32 -12.82
C THR A 251 -21.71 -10.38 -11.61
N TRP A 252 -21.08 -11.54 -11.41
CA TRP A 252 -20.04 -11.70 -10.40
C TRP A 252 -18.91 -10.67 -10.55
N ASP A 253 -18.44 -10.42 -11.78
CA ASP A 253 -17.36 -9.47 -12.01
C ASP A 253 -17.76 -8.05 -11.59
N GLU A 254 -18.97 -7.60 -11.95
CA GLU A 254 -19.48 -6.28 -11.59
C GLU A 254 -19.57 -6.13 -10.06
N VAL A 255 -20.12 -7.13 -9.36
CA VAL A 255 -20.28 -7.10 -7.90
C VAL A 255 -18.93 -7.21 -7.19
N TYR A 256 -18.04 -8.07 -7.66
CA TYR A 256 -16.66 -8.17 -7.15
C TYR A 256 -15.96 -6.82 -7.27
N LEU A 257 -16.03 -6.17 -8.43
CA LEU A 257 -15.45 -4.86 -8.66
C LEU A 257 -16.02 -3.83 -7.66
N LEU A 258 -17.33 -3.74 -7.51
CA LEU A 258 -17.97 -2.83 -6.54
C LEU A 258 -17.53 -3.14 -5.09
N TYR A 259 -17.51 -4.42 -4.70
CA TYR A 259 -17.03 -4.87 -3.38
C TYR A 259 -15.58 -4.42 -3.12
N ARG A 260 -14.70 -4.59 -4.10
CA ARG A 260 -13.30 -4.15 -3.99
C ARG A 260 -13.19 -2.64 -3.84
N SER A 261 -14.05 -1.86 -4.49
CA SER A 261 -14.07 -0.40 -4.34
C SER A 261 -14.35 0.06 -2.89
N ALA A 262 -15.03 -0.78 -2.09
CA ALA A 262 -15.34 -0.53 -0.69
C ALA A 262 -14.30 -1.08 0.30
N ALA A 263 -13.21 -1.68 -0.18
CA ALA A 263 -12.16 -2.27 0.69
C ALA A 263 -11.54 -1.23 1.66
N GLU A 264 -11.62 0.05 1.29
CA GLU A 264 -11.12 1.18 2.07
C GLU A 264 -12.19 1.90 2.89
N SER A 265 -13.47 1.52 2.77
CA SER A 265 -14.55 2.23 3.44
C SER A 265 -14.56 1.95 4.94
N THR A 266 -14.79 3.00 5.73
CA THR A 266 -15.19 2.82 7.12
C THR A 266 -16.63 2.31 7.15
N VAL A 267 -16.93 1.44 8.12
CA VAL A 267 -18.25 0.84 8.29
C VAL A 267 -18.71 1.05 9.72
N HIS A 268 -19.89 1.60 9.88
CA HIS A 268 -20.61 1.65 11.15
C HIS A 268 -21.95 0.92 10.95
N ALA A 269 -22.20 -0.14 11.70
CA ALA A 269 -23.40 -0.95 11.54
C ALA A 269 -23.71 -1.76 12.80
N THR A 270 -24.89 -2.39 12.84
CA THR A 270 -25.21 -3.43 13.81
C THR A 270 -25.09 -4.79 13.13
N MET A 271 -24.25 -5.67 13.68
CA MET A 271 -24.14 -7.06 13.25
C MET A 271 -25.09 -7.93 14.07
N VAL A 272 -25.93 -8.71 13.38
CA VAL A 272 -26.80 -9.73 13.96
C VAL A 272 -26.29 -11.09 13.53
N LEU A 273 -25.96 -11.93 14.52
CA LEU A 273 -25.55 -13.31 14.30
C LEU A 273 -26.66 -14.23 14.81
N THR A 274 -27.12 -15.13 13.95
CA THR A 274 -28.11 -16.15 14.29
C THR A 274 -27.52 -17.53 14.03
N GLN A 275 -27.54 -18.41 15.03
CA GLN A 275 -27.04 -19.78 14.93
C GLN A 275 -28.13 -20.81 15.24
N GLY A 276 -28.29 -21.79 14.35
CA GLY A 276 -29.28 -22.87 14.46
C GLY A 276 -28.64 -24.20 14.86
N GLY A 277 -28.92 -24.68 16.07
CA GLY A 277 -28.55 -26.01 16.56
C GLY A 277 -29.75 -26.93 16.82
N SER A 278 -29.50 -28.20 17.20
CA SER A 278 -30.55 -29.20 17.46
C SER A 278 -31.32 -28.95 18.78
N GLY A 279 -31.91 -27.77 18.94
CA GLY A 279 -32.85 -27.48 20.04
C GLY A 279 -33.04 -26.02 20.46
N SER A 280 -32.19 -25.07 20.02
CA SER A 280 -32.35 -23.65 20.30
C SER A 280 -31.65 -22.79 19.25
N GLU A 281 -32.26 -21.64 18.94
CA GLU A 281 -31.68 -20.59 18.10
C GLU A 281 -30.97 -19.61 19.05
N GLU A 282 -29.66 -19.44 18.87
CA GLU A 282 -28.87 -18.44 19.59
C GLU A 282 -28.76 -17.20 18.70
N ARG A 283 -28.98 -16.02 19.29
CA ARG A 283 -28.93 -14.74 18.59
C ARG A 283 -28.06 -13.77 19.38
N ASP A 284 -27.01 -13.30 18.73
CA ASP A 284 -26.11 -12.26 19.23
C ASP A 284 -26.25 -10.99 18.38
N GLU A 285 -26.13 -9.84 19.02
CA GLU A 285 -26.27 -8.54 18.36
C GLU A 285 -25.26 -7.56 18.95
N ALA A 286 -24.48 -6.91 18.07
CA ALA A 286 -23.48 -5.91 18.45
C ALA A 286 -23.42 -4.77 17.44
N GLU A 287 -23.42 -3.53 17.93
CA GLU A 287 -23.08 -2.34 17.15
C GLU A 287 -21.55 -2.29 17.00
N PHE A 288 -21.06 -1.95 15.81
CA PHE A 288 -19.63 -1.84 15.58
C PHE A 288 -19.23 -0.68 14.69
N TRP A 289 -17.99 -0.25 14.89
CA TRP A 289 -17.25 0.67 14.03
C TRP A 289 -16.02 -0.06 13.52
N TYR A 290 -15.86 -0.12 12.22
CA TYR A 290 -14.75 -0.74 11.54
C TYR A 290 -14.08 0.29 10.64
N ALA A 291 -12.79 0.53 10.88
CA ALA A 291 -11.96 1.28 9.95
C ALA A 291 -10.80 0.37 9.53
N PRO A 292 -10.67 0.05 8.23
CA PRO A 292 -9.55 -0.73 7.72
C PRO A 292 -8.24 -0.22 8.32
N PHE A 293 -7.52 -1.10 9.02
CA PHE A 293 -6.19 -0.86 9.62
C PHE A 293 -6.08 0.27 10.64
N ARG A 294 -7.19 0.84 11.11
CA ARG A 294 -7.22 1.60 12.35
C ARG A 294 -7.70 0.73 13.49
N GLY A 295 -8.75 -0.05 13.25
CA GLY A 295 -9.30 -0.95 14.26
C GLY A 295 -10.77 -1.28 14.07
N THR A 296 -11.27 -2.12 14.97
CA THR A 296 -12.70 -2.39 15.16
C THR A 296 -13.07 -2.09 16.59
N ARG A 297 -14.26 -1.53 16.80
CA ARG A 297 -14.87 -1.36 18.11
C ARG A 297 -16.25 -2.02 18.05
N GLN A 298 -16.59 -2.84 19.03
CA GLN A 298 -17.91 -3.46 19.18
C GLN A 298 -18.52 -3.15 20.53
N VAL A 299 -19.80 -2.84 20.55
CA VAL A 299 -20.61 -2.54 21.72
C VAL A 299 -21.89 -3.37 21.67
N ASP A 300 -22.29 -3.91 22.82
CA ASP A 300 -23.57 -4.60 22.97
C ASP A 300 -24.39 -3.99 24.12
N ALA A 301 -25.46 -4.66 24.53
CA ALA A 301 -26.36 -4.19 25.59
C ALA A 301 -25.67 -3.94 26.94
N ASP A 302 -24.53 -4.59 27.21
CA ASP A 302 -23.77 -4.47 28.45
C ASP A 302 -22.57 -3.49 28.31
N GLY A 303 -22.43 -2.81 27.17
CA GLY A 303 -21.40 -1.80 26.91
C GLY A 303 -20.30 -2.30 25.98
N LEU A 304 -19.06 -1.79 26.16
CA LEU A 304 -17.93 -2.17 25.32
C LEU A 304 -17.70 -3.68 25.39
N LEU A 305 -17.75 -4.33 24.22
CA LEU A 305 -17.60 -5.77 24.07
C LEU A 305 -16.19 -6.13 23.57
N TRP A 306 -15.73 -5.40 22.56
CA TRP A 306 -14.44 -5.63 21.90
C TRP A 306 -13.89 -4.30 21.38
N VAL A 307 -12.58 -4.12 21.44
CA VAL A 307 -11.87 -3.12 20.66
C VAL A 307 -10.52 -3.68 20.25
N ASP A 308 -10.20 -3.58 18.97
CA ASP A 308 -8.85 -3.77 18.44
C ASP A 308 -8.39 -2.47 17.83
N ARG A 309 -7.14 -2.11 18.12
CA ARG A 309 -6.41 -1.04 17.47
C ARG A 309 -5.26 -1.65 16.71
N PHE A 310 -5.24 -1.38 15.42
CA PHE A 310 -4.15 -1.82 14.58
C PHE A 310 -2.97 -0.84 14.68
N PRO A 311 -1.71 -1.32 14.79
CA PRO A 311 -1.32 -2.73 14.94
C PRO A 311 -1.25 -3.21 16.40
N GLY A 312 -1.92 -4.32 16.71
CA GLY A 312 -1.53 -5.22 17.79
C GLY A 312 -2.11 -4.97 19.19
N GLU A 313 -2.86 -3.90 19.44
CA GLU A 313 -3.55 -3.70 20.71
C GLU A 313 -4.99 -4.20 20.61
N HIS A 314 -5.46 -4.98 21.58
CA HIS A 314 -6.86 -5.38 21.63
C HIS A 314 -7.32 -5.57 23.07
N TRP A 315 -8.62 -5.45 23.28
CA TRP A 315 -9.29 -5.68 24.55
C TRP A 315 -10.68 -6.26 24.28
N HIS A 316 -11.13 -7.12 25.17
CA HIS A 316 -12.49 -7.65 25.14
C HIS A 316 -13.04 -7.89 26.54
N ARG A 317 -14.36 -7.86 26.64
CA ARG A 317 -15.06 -8.07 27.90
C ARG A 317 -15.16 -9.56 28.23
N GLY A 318 -14.66 -9.95 29.41
CA GLY A 318 -14.76 -11.32 29.92
C GLY A 318 -13.77 -12.29 29.29
N PRO A 319 -13.82 -13.58 29.67
CA PRO A 319 -12.79 -14.57 29.28
C PRO A 319 -12.93 -15.10 27.85
N TYR A 320 -13.99 -14.71 27.12
CA TYR A 320 -14.29 -15.23 25.79
C TYR A 320 -14.35 -14.09 24.77
N THR A 321 -13.92 -14.40 23.55
CA THR A 321 -14.06 -13.53 22.38
C THR A 321 -15.53 -13.37 21.99
N PRO A 322 -15.92 -12.22 21.41
CA PRO A 322 -17.29 -12.05 20.92
C PRO A 322 -17.65 -13.11 19.89
N ASN A 323 -18.95 -13.44 19.82
CA ASN A 323 -19.46 -14.36 18.80
C ASN A 323 -19.50 -13.70 17.41
N THR A 324 -19.60 -12.36 17.38
CA THR A 324 -19.59 -11.50 16.18
C THR A 324 -18.17 -11.09 15.78
N TRP A 325 -17.89 -11.16 14.47
CA TRP A 325 -16.59 -10.83 13.89
C TRP A 325 -16.77 -9.94 12.64
N PRO A 326 -17.15 -8.65 12.82
CA PRO A 326 -17.45 -7.75 11.72
C PRO A 326 -16.29 -7.62 10.72
N GLU A 327 -15.04 -7.62 11.18
CA GLU A 327 -13.86 -7.54 10.33
C GLU A 327 -13.71 -8.73 9.39
N ASN A 328 -14.06 -9.94 9.84
CA ASN A 328 -14.05 -11.16 9.03
C ASN A 328 -15.23 -11.21 8.06
N PHE A 329 -16.32 -10.50 8.40
CA PHE A 329 -17.48 -10.37 7.56
C PHE A 329 -17.26 -9.32 6.46
N ILE A 330 -16.75 -8.14 6.80
CA ILE A 330 -16.44 -7.06 5.85
C ILE A 330 -15.29 -7.44 4.92
N ALA A 331 -14.21 -8.04 5.44
CA ALA A 331 -13.08 -8.52 4.65
C ALA A 331 -13.22 -10.01 4.24
N LEU A 332 -14.41 -10.36 3.72
CA LEU A 332 -14.81 -11.74 3.43
C LEU A 332 -13.83 -12.50 2.52
N GLN A 333 -13.12 -11.81 1.62
CA GLN A 333 -12.14 -12.41 0.71
C GLN A 333 -11.02 -13.16 1.44
N ARG A 334 -10.69 -12.74 2.67
CA ARG A 334 -9.63 -13.34 3.49
C ARG A 334 -9.89 -14.80 3.85
N ARG A 335 -11.12 -15.31 3.64
CA ARG A 335 -11.44 -16.72 3.86
C ARG A 335 -10.87 -17.66 2.79
N TRP A 336 -10.62 -17.15 1.58
CA TRP A 336 -10.06 -17.93 0.45
C TRP A 336 -8.66 -17.52 0.05
N GLU A 337 -8.25 -16.28 0.34
CA GLU A 337 -6.93 -15.77 0.00
C GLU A 337 -5.89 -16.13 1.09
N PRO A 338 -4.64 -16.43 0.70
CA PRO A 338 -4.06 -16.29 -0.64
C PRO A 338 -4.27 -17.50 -1.57
N GLU A 339 -4.81 -18.62 -1.08
CA GLU A 339 -4.85 -19.90 -1.80
C GLU A 339 -5.67 -19.83 -3.09
N THR A 340 -6.83 -19.17 -3.03
CA THR A 340 -7.71 -18.97 -4.17
C THR A 340 -8.06 -17.49 -4.27
N PRO A 341 -7.69 -16.80 -5.38
CA PRO A 341 -8.08 -15.41 -5.59
C PRO A 341 -9.59 -15.26 -5.53
N PHE A 342 -10.09 -14.31 -4.74
CA PHE A 342 -11.53 -14.17 -4.48
C PHE A 342 -12.33 -13.98 -5.77
N ARG A 343 -11.82 -13.20 -6.74
CA ARG A 343 -12.43 -13.01 -8.07
C ARG A 343 -12.66 -14.32 -8.83
N SER A 344 -11.81 -15.32 -8.60
CA SER A 344 -11.81 -16.58 -9.34
C SER A 344 -12.72 -17.64 -8.72
N LEU A 345 -13.43 -17.32 -7.63
CA LEU A 345 -14.37 -18.26 -7.01
C LEU A 345 -15.55 -18.63 -7.90
N LEU A 346 -15.96 -17.71 -8.77
CA LEU A 346 -17.06 -17.88 -9.71
C LEU A 346 -16.62 -17.43 -11.11
N ASP A 347 -17.31 -17.93 -12.14
CA ASP A 347 -17.15 -17.41 -13.50
C ASP A 347 -17.54 -15.91 -13.52
N PRO A 348 -16.75 -15.02 -14.14
CA PRO A 348 -17.03 -13.57 -14.17
C PRO A 348 -18.43 -13.21 -14.67
N LEU A 349 -19.03 -14.04 -15.52
CA LEU A 349 -20.36 -13.82 -16.09
C LEU A 349 -21.48 -14.51 -15.30
N THR A 350 -21.17 -15.10 -14.14
CA THR A 350 -22.18 -15.71 -13.26
C THR A 350 -23.21 -14.65 -12.87
N PRO A 351 -24.50 -14.84 -13.17
CA PRO A 351 -25.53 -13.88 -12.82
C PRO A 351 -25.82 -13.92 -11.31
N ALA A 352 -25.94 -12.75 -10.70
CA ALA A 352 -26.40 -12.61 -9.33
C ALA A 352 -27.90 -12.92 -9.20
N THR A 353 -28.30 -13.40 -8.01
CA THR A 353 -29.72 -13.43 -7.64
C THR A 353 -30.11 -12.10 -6.99
N PRO A 354 -31.06 -11.33 -7.53
CA PRO A 354 -31.53 -10.10 -6.88
C PRO A 354 -32.22 -10.44 -5.56
N THR A 355 -31.85 -9.74 -4.50
CA THR A 355 -32.42 -9.90 -3.15
C THR A 355 -32.55 -8.56 -2.44
N GLU A 356 -33.08 -8.57 -1.23
CA GLU A 356 -33.17 -7.41 -0.34
C GLU A 356 -32.76 -7.83 1.07
N VAL A 357 -31.88 -7.05 1.69
CA VAL A 357 -31.44 -7.24 3.08
C VAL A 357 -31.73 -5.94 3.82
N ASN A 358 -32.61 -6.00 4.82
CA ASN A 358 -32.97 -4.84 5.65
C ASN A 358 -33.38 -3.59 4.85
N GLY A 359 -34.19 -3.77 3.80
CA GLY A 359 -34.65 -2.67 2.94
C GLY A 359 -33.59 -2.16 1.93
N ARG A 360 -32.41 -2.77 1.89
CA ARG A 360 -31.35 -2.45 0.94
C ARG A 360 -31.32 -3.50 -0.16
N ARG A 361 -31.33 -3.03 -1.40
CA ARG A 361 -31.19 -3.88 -2.57
C ARG A 361 -29.81 -4.56 -2.57
N ALA A 362 -29.76 -5.85 -2.82
CA ALA A 362 -28.53 -6.63 -2.82
C ALA A 362 -28.47 -7.67 -3.95
N TRP A 363 -27.27 -8.17 -4.18
CA TRP A 363 -26.92 -9.19 -5.17
C TRP A 363 -26.36 -10.41 -4.46
N GLU A 364 -27.06 -11.55 -4.56
CA GLU A 364 -26.70 -12.77 -3.86
C GLU A 364 -25.99 -13.79 -4.76
N PHE A 365 -24.92 -14.38 -4.21
CA PHE A 365 -24.17 -15.47 -4.81
C PHE A 365 -23.99 -16.60 -3.80
N VAL A 366 -23.85 -17.83 -4.31
CA VAL A 366 -23.40 -18.98 -3.51
C VAL A 366 -21.92 -19.18 -3.79
N LEU A 367 -21.08 -18.87 -2.80
CA LEU A 367 -19.64 -19.04 -2.87
C LEU A 367 -19.27 -20.47 -2.44
N PRO A 368 -18.26 -21.09 -3.09
CA PRO A 368 -17.82 -22.42 -2.72
C PRO A 368 -17.24 -22.43 -1.31
N ALA A 369 -17.32 -23.58 -0.65
CA ALA A 369 -16.67 -23.82 0.64
C ALA A 369 -15.22 -23.29 0.69
N ASP A 370 -14.88 -22.62 1.80
CA ASP A 370 -13.54 -22.11 2.08
C ASP A 370 -12.68 -23.14 2.84
N ALA A 371 -11.47 -22.77 3.24
CA ALA A 371 -10.59 -23.67 4.01
C ALA A 371 -11.10 -23.97 5.44
N MET A 372 -12.03 -23.16 5.95
CA MET A 372 -12.53 -23.16 7.33
C MET A 372 -13.95 -23.75 7.47
N SER A 373 -14.68 -23.88 6.36
CA SER A 373 -16.06 -24.35 6.28
C SER A 373 -16.18 -25.48 5.26
N SER A 374 -16.96 -26.51 5.58
CA SER A 374 -17.26 -27.61 4.65
C SER A 374 -18.52 -27.36 3.81
N SER A 375 -19.21 -26.24 4.02
CA SER A 375 -20.43 -25.88 3.30
C SER A 375 -20.25 -24.60 2.49
N ASP A 376 -20.96 -24.55 1.37
CA ASP A 376 -21.12 -23.34 0.56
C ASP A 376 -21.70 -22.19 1.40
N LEU A 377 -21.36 -20.96 1.02
CA LEU A 377 -21.74 -19.74 1.71
C LEU A 377 -22.58 -18.87 0.77
N ALA A 378 -23.86 -18.66 1.11
CA ALA A 378 -24.69 -17.70 0.40
C ALA A 378 -24.37 -16.28 0.91
N VAL A 379 -23.99 -15.37 0.02
CA VAL A 379 -23.59 -14.00 0.39
C VAL A 379 -24.35 -12.99 -0.44
N ALA A 380 -25.03 -12.06 0.23
CA ALA A 380 -25.71 -10.94 -0.39
C ALA A 380 -24.87 -9.67 -0.24
N PHE A 381 -24.43 -9.10 -1.37
CA PHE A 381 -23.65 -7.86 -1.42
C PHE A 381 -24.56 -6.67 -1.72
N ASP A 382 -24.37 -5.54 -1.03
CA ASP A 382 -25.13 -4.31 -1.26
C ASP A 382 -24.99 -3.85 -2.71
N ALA A 383 -26.10 -3.61 -3.39
CA ALA A 383 -26.08 -3.12 -4.77
C ALA A 383 -25.51 -1.70 -4.89
N HIS A 384 -25.46 -0.92 -3.80
CA HIS A 384 -24.94 0.45 -3.83
C HIS A 384 -23.44 0.53 -3.57
N THR A 385 -22.95 -0.26 -2.62
CA THR A 385 -21.58 -0.11 -2.11
C THR A 385 -20.74 -1.36 -2.29
N GLY A 386 -21.37 -2.51 -2.57
CA GLY A 386 -20.69 -3.79 -2.75
C GLY A 386 -20.29 -4.48 -1.46
N ILE A 387 -20.43 -3.86 -0.28
CA ILE A 387 -20.11 -4.56 0.98
C ILE A 387 -21.07 -5.75 1.18
N PRO A 388 -20.63 -6.85 1.82
CA PRO A 388 -21.55 -7.91 2.22
C PRO A 388 -22.55 -7.36 3.24
N LEU A 389 -23.82 -7.69 3.06
CA LEU A 389 -24.92 -7.37 3.98
C LEU A 389 -25.44 -8.61 4.70
N ARG A 390 -25.33 -9.78 4.06
CA ARG A 390 -25.67 -11.07 4.67
C ARG A 390 -24.69 -12.15 4.21
N ALA A 391 -24.31 -13.04 5.12
CA ALA A 391 -23.68 -14.32 4.79
C ALA A 391 -24.38 -15.46 5.55
N GLU A 392 -24.75 -16.50 4.84
CA GLU A 392 -25.57 -17.60 5.36
C GLU A 392 -25.00 -18.96 4.99
N THR A 393 -24.95 -19.84 5.98
CA THR A 393 -24.70 -21.28 5.86
C THR A 393 -25.89 -22.03 6.43
N THR A 394 -25.90 -23.36 6.33
CA THR A 394 -26.97 -24.22 6.88
C THR A 394 -27.26 -24.01 8.38
N HIS A 395 -26.31 -23.47 9.15
CA HIS A 395 -26.40 -23.39 10.62
C HIS A 395 -26.13 -21.99 11.19
N ARG A 396 -25.80 -21.01 10.33
CA ARG A 396 -25.31 -19.71 10.77
C ARG A 396 -25.67 -18.65 9.75
N THR A 397 -26.24 -17.56 10.21
CA THR A 397 -26.54 -16.35 9.43
C THR A 397 -25.90 -15.15 10.11
N GLU A 398 -25.15 -14.37 9.35
CA GLU A 398 -24.54 -13.09 9.73
C GLU A 398 -25.19 -12.00 8.89
N GLU A 399 -25.81 -11.00 9.52
CA GLU A 399 -26.48 -9.88 8.83
C GLU A 399 -26.03 -8.52 9.37
N LEU A 400 -25.99 -7.52 8.48
CA LEU A 400 -25.75 -6.13 8.84
C LEU A 400 -27.03 -5.30 8.77
N HIS A 401 -27.20 -4.50 9.81
CA HIS A 401 -28.30 -3.57 10.01
C HIS A 401 -27.75 -2.15 10.12
N ASP A 402 -28.57 -1.16 9.78
CA ASP A 402 -28.28 0.27 10.00
C ASP A 402 -26.90 0.73 9.49
N VAL A 403 -26.48 0.17 8.36
CA VAL A 403 -25.15 0.40 7.79
C VAL A 403 -24.97 1.84 7.33
N VAL A 404 -23.91 2.46 7.83
CA VAL A 404 -23.36 3.74 7.41
C VAL A 404 -21.93 3.52 6.92
N LEU A 405 -21.59 4.03 5.74
CA LEU A 405 -20.25 3.96 5.17
C LEU A 405 -19.56 5.32 5.13
N ASP A 406 -18.23 5.29 5.12
CA ASP A 406 -17.36 6.46 4.96
C ASP A 406 -17.59 7.55 6.03
N GLU A 407 -18.09 7.15 7.20
CA GLU A 407 -18.12 8.01 8.38
C GLU A 407 -16.68 8.26 8.87
N THR A 408 -16.35 9.51 9.18
CA THR A 408 -15.04 9.86 9.71
C THR A 408 -14.97 9.51 11.19
N PHE A 409 -14.06 8.62 11.57
CA PHE A 409 -13.84 8.24 12.96
C PHE A 409 -12.66 8.98 13.58
N SER A 410 -12.82 9.38 14.84
CA SER A 410 -11.72 9.86 15.68
C SER A 410 -10.78 8.71 16.03
N ASP A 411 -9.49 8.97 16.17
CA ASP A 411 -8.51 7.96 16.59
C ASP A 411 -8.80 7.43 18.01
N ASP A 412 -9.42 8.26 18.86
CA ASP A 412 -9.85 7.88 20.22
C ASP A 412 -10.94 6.80 20.23
N LEU A 413 -11.65 6.61 19.11
CA LEU A 413 -12.72 5.60 19.01
C LEU A 413 -12.17 4.19 19.25
N PHE A 414 -10.95 3.94 18.76
CA PHE A 414 -10.26 2.65 18.85
C PHE A 414 -9.28 2.59 20.02
N ALA A 415 -9.31 3.55 20.95
CA ALA A 415 -8.45 3.51 22.13
C ALA A 415 -8.80 2.28 22.99
N VAL A 416 -7.78 1.49 23.31
CA VAL A 416 -7.88 0.32 24.18
C VAL A 416 -7.94 0.79 25.65
N PRO A 417 -8.90 0.31 26.46
CA PRO A 417 -8.97 0.65 27.89
C PRO A 417 -7.72 0.20 28.67
N ASP A 418 -7.28 1.02 29.63
CA ASP A 418 -6.12 0.74 30.49
C ASP A 418 -6.34 -0.44 31.49
N GLU A 419 -7.60 -0.82 31.75
CA GLU A 419 -7.96 -1.82 32.75
C GLU A 419 -8.57 -3.08 32.11
N HIS A 420 -7.99 -4.24 32.42
CA HIS A 420 -8.73 -5.50 32.33
C HIS A 420 -9.70 -5.52 33.52
N PRO A 421 -11.03 -5.47 33.31
CA PRO A 421 -11.95 -5.68 34.42
C PRO A 421 -11.71 -7.07 35.02
N GLU A 422 -11.48 -7.14 36.32
CA GLU A 422 -11.33 -8.37 37.10
C GLU A 422 -12.54 -9.31 36.99
#